data_AF-A0A4Q3EKF1-F1
#
_entry.id   AF-A0A4Q3EKF1-F1
#
_cell.length_a   1.000
_cell.length_b   1.000
_cell.length_c   1.000
_cell.angle_alpha   90.00
_cell.angle_beta   90.00
_cell.angle_gamma   90.00
#
_symmetry.space_group_name_H-M   'P 1'
#
loop_
_entity.id
_entity.type
_entity.pdbx_description
1 polymer ?
#
loop_
_entity_poly.entity_id
_entity_poly.type
_entity_poly.pdbx_seq_one_letter_code
_entity_poly.pdbx_strand_id
1 'polypeptide(L)'
;MKLNVLVFINALAVAITLGITNFYFSRNWFDVLQIFSISLITSFIVFYYLIEKYVYSKIKLIYKLINNLKLGRDLRDALGENMGSDPIHDVEEEVKEWAKQKKTEIDV
;
A
#
# COMPACT_ATOMS: atom_id res chain seq x y z
N MET A 1 1.60 8.89 -3.33
CA MET A 1 2.94 8.25 -3.38
C MET A 1 2.77 6.78 -3.70
N LYS A 2 3.50 6.23 -4.67
CA LYS A 2 3.35 4.81 -5.05
C LYS A 2 3.79 3.94 -3.87
N LEU A 3 2.92 3.04 -3.39
CA LEU A 3 3.18 2.15 -2.24
C LEU A 3 4.53 1.42 -2.33
N ASN A 4 4.96 1.10 -3.55
CA ASN A 4 6.26 0.50 -3.85
C ASN A 4 7.46 1.31 -3.32
N VAL A 5 7.36 2.64 -3.29
CA VAL A 5 8.42 3.52 -2.75
C VAL A 5 8.51 3.39 -1.23
N LEU A 6 7.37 3.24 -0.54
CA LEU A 6 7.34 3.06 0.92
C LEU A 6 7.94 1.71 1.33
N VAL A 7 7.62 0.66 0.57
CA VAL A 7 8.21 -0.68 0.73
C VAL A 7 9.72 -0.62 0.54
N PHE A 8 10.18 0.06 -0.50
CA PHE A 8 11.59 0.17 -0.81
C PHE A 8 12.37 0.91 0.30
N ILE A 9 11.83 2.01 0.82
CA ILE A 9 12.46 2.76 1.93
C ILE A 9 12.56 1.91 3.20
N ASN A 10 11.51 1.16 3.54
CA ASN A 10 11.53 0.27 4.72
C ASN A 10 12.53 -0.88 4.54
N ALA A 11 12.53 -1.53 3.38
CA ALA A 11 13.48 -2.60 3.08
C ALA A 11 14.94 -2.10 3.13
N LEU A 12 15.20 -0.88 2.64
CA LEU A 12 16.51 -0.23 2.69
C LEU A 12 16.94 0.03 4.14
N ALA A 13 16.06 0.58 4.98
CA ALA A 13 16.35 0.85 6.39
C ALA A 13 16.70 -0.43 7.16
N VAL A 14 15.98 -1.53 6.92
CA VAL A 14 16.26 -2.83 7.53
C VAL A 14 17.58 -3.40 7.05
N ALA A 15 17.86 -3.35 5.73
CA ALA A 15 19.11 -3.83 5.16
C ALA A 15 20.33 -3.06 5.68
N ILE A 16 20.22 -1.73 5.82
CA ILE A 16 21.27 -0.89 6.41
C ILE A 16 21.53 -1.29 7.87
N THR A 17 20.47 -1.45 8.66
CA THR A 17 20.58 -1.81 10.08
C THR A 17 21.26 -3.17 10.28
N LEU A 18 20.87 -4.16 9.48
CA LEU A 18 21.47 -5.50 9.52
C LEU A 18 22.90 -5.52 8.97
N GLY A 19 23.20 -4.72 7.93
CA GLY A 19 24.55 -4.55 7.40
C GLY A 19 25.52 -3.94 8.43
N ILE A 20 25.09 -2.89 9.14
CA ILE A 20 25.87 -2.27 10.22
C ILE A 20 26.10 -3.25 11.37
N THR A 21 25.06 -4.00 11.77
CA THR A 21 25.16 -5.01 12.83
C THR A 21 26.12 -6.13 12.46
N ASN A 22 26.11 -6.58 11.20
CA ASN A 22 27.01 -7.63 10.74
C ASN A 22 28.48 -7.17 10.60
N PHE A 23 28.70 -5.93 10.14
CA PHE A 23 30.04 -5.33 10.08
C PHE A 23 30.71 -5.28 11.46
N TYR A 24 29.93 -5.07 12.53
CA TYR A 24 30.42 -5.06 13.90
C TYR A 24 30.87 -6.45 14.41
N PHE A 25 30.33 -7.54 13.84
CA PHE A 25 30.56 -8.91 14.32
C PHE A 25 31.58 -9.71 13.50
N SER A 26 31.47 -9.78 12.18
CA SER A 26 32.28 -10.71 11.38
C SER A 26 33.62 -10.14 10.91
N ARG A 27 33.76 -8.80 10.81
CA ARG A 27 34.91 -8.08 10.18
C ARG A 27 35.36 -8.66 8.82
N ASN A 28 34.52 -9.50 8.21
CA ASN A 28 34.75 -10.20 6.96
C ASN A 28 33.72 -9.66 5.96
N TRP A 29 34.21 -9.01 4.90
CA TRP A 29 33.36 -8.29 3.95
C TRP A 29 32.41 -9.21 3.15
N PHE A 30 32.76 -10.49 3.01
CA PHE A 30 31.91 -11.50 2.35
C PHE A 30 30.63 -11.81 3.14
N ASP A 31 30.72 -11.98 4.45
CA ASP A 31 29.55 -12.24 5.31
C ASP A 31 28.60 -11.03 5.33
N VAL A 32 29.16 -9.82 5.34
CA VAL A 32 28.40 -8.57 5.30
C VAL A 32 27.59 -8.48 4.01
N LEU A 33 28.21 -8.76 2.86
CA LEU A 33 27.53 -8.68 1.56
C LEU A 33 26.46 -9.76 1.41
N GLN A 34 26.70 -10.96 1.93
CA GLN A 34 25.76 -12.07 1.87
C GLN A 34 24.53 -11.80 2.74
N ILE A 35 24.72 -11.35 3.98
CA ILE A 35 23.62 -11.02 4.90
C ILE A 35 22.85 -9.78 4.44
N PHE A 36 23.54 -8.76 3.92
CA PHE A 36 22.88 -7.59 3.34
C PHE A 36 21.95 -7.98 2.18
N SER A 37 22.43 -8.81 1.25
CA SER A 37 21.64 -9.28 0.11
C SER A 37 20.44 -10.11 0.54
N ILE A 38 20.63 -11.08 1.44
CA ILE A 38 19.55 -11.95 1.95
C ILE A 38 18.51 -11.13 2.71
N SER A 39 18.95 -10.21 3.56
CA SER A 39 18.08 -9.32 4.33
C SER A 39 17.26 -8.42 3.40
N LEU A 40 17.87 -7.85 2.38
CA LEU A 40 17.20 -6.94 1.44
C LEU A 40 16.11 -7.66 0.67
N ILE A 41 16.40 -8.86 0.14
CA ILE A 41 15.43 -9.68 -0.58
C ILE A 41 14.29 -10.11 0.34
N THR A 42 14.61 -10.64 1.52
CA THR A 42 13.62 -11.14 2.48
C THR A 42 12.70 -10.02 2.95
N SER A 43 13.27 -8.87 3.33
CA SER A 43 12.50 -7.71 3.79
C SER A 43 11.59 -7.18 2.68
N PHE A 44 12.10 -7.08 1.43
CA PHE A 44 11.29 -6.65 0.29
C PHE A 44 10.07 -7.55 0.08
N ILE A 45 10.26 -8.87 0.08
CA ILE A 45 9.17 -9.84 -0.08
C ILE A 45 8.16 -9.73 1.05
N VAL A 46 8.62 -9.67 2.31
CA VAL A 46 7.75 -9.57 3.48
C VAL A 46 6.91 -8.30 3.41
N PHE A 47 7.53 -7.13 3.18
CA PHE A 47 6.81 -5.86 3.11
C PHE A 47 5.85 -5.81 1.92
N TYR A 48 6.25 -6.32 0.75
CA TYR A 48 5.39 -6.39 -0.42
C TYR A 48 4.12 -7.21 -0.12
N TYR A 49 4.30 -8.42 0.41
CA TYR A 49 3.17 -9.29 0.77
C TYR A 49 2.29 -8.67 1.86
N LEU A 50 2.90 -7.97 2.83
CA LEU A 50 2.17 -7.32 3.91
C LEU A 50 1.32 -6.16 3.37
N ILE A 51 1.84 -5.32 2.48
CA ILE A 51 1.04 -4.26 1.84
C ILE A 51 -0.06 -4.84 0.96
N GLU A 52 0.24 -5.84 0.13
CA GLU A 52 -0.76 -6.46 -0.74
C GLU A 52 -1.90 -7.09 0.09
N LYS A 53 -1.57 -7.87 1.11
CA LYS A 53 -2.57 -8.56 1.93
C LYS A 53 -3.36 -7.62 2.83
N TYR A 54 -2.72 -6.62 3.43
CA TYR A 54 -3.39 -5.74 4.39
C TYR A 54 -3.93 -4.47 3.76
N VAL A 55 -3.13 -3.72 3.01
CA VAL A 55 -3.54 -2.41 2.46
C VAL A 55 -4.48 -2.60 1.29
N TYR A 56 -4.08 -3.40 0.29
CA TYR A 56 -4.90 -3.57 -0.93
C TYR A 56 -6.23 -4.27 -0.62
N SER A 57 -6.22 -5.30 0.23
CA SER A 57 -7.46 -5.97 0.66
C SER A 57 -8.41 -5.04 1.41
N LYS A 58 -7.90 -4.21 2.32
CA LYS A 58 -8.73 -3.25 3.09
C LYS A 58 -9.30 -2.15 2.20
N ILE A 59 -8.49 -1.55 1.31
CA ILE A 59 -8.97 -0.52 0.39
C ILE A 59 -10.03 -1.08 -0.55
N LYS A 60 -9.81 -2.28 -1.11
CA LYS A 60 -10.80 -2.96 -1.96
C LYS A 60 -12.12 -3.20 -1.22
N LEU A 61 -12.06 -3.58 0.06
CA LEU A 61 -13.25 -3.79 0.88
C LEU A 61 -13.99 -2.48 1.15
N ILE A 62 -13.28 -1.41 1.52
CA ILE A 62 -13.86 -0.07 1.72
C ILE A 62 -14.51 0.43 0.43
N TYR A 63 -13.82 0.33 -0.70
CA TYR A 63 -14.36 0.67 -2.02
C TYR A 63 -15.66 -0.10 -2.31
N LYS A 64 -15.65 -1.43 -2.10
CA LYS A 64 -16.86 -2.27 -2.25
C LYS A 64 -17.98 -1.80 -1.33
N LEU A 65 -17.70 -1.40 -0.10
CA LEU A 65 -18.71 -0.91 0.84
C LEU A 65 -19.30 0.42 0.39
N ILE A 66 -18.47 1.41 0.02
CA ILE A 66 -18.92 2.74 -0.40
C ILE A 66 -19.80 2.63 -1.64
N ASN A 67 -19.35 1.90 -2.67
CA ASN A 67 -20.14 1.71 -3.89
C ASN A 67 -21.42 0.91 -3.64
N ASN A 68 -21.38 -0.08 -2.73
CA ASN A 68 -22.57 -0.84 -2.33
C ASN A 68 -23.55 -0.04 -1.45
N LEU A 69 -23.10 1.01 -0.77
CA LEU A 69 -23.99 1.95 -0.06
C LEU A 69 -24.65 2.92 -1.05
N LYS A 70 -23.98 3.23 -2.16
CA LYS A 70 -24.46 4.14 -3.23
C LYS A 70 -25.43 3.44 -4.20
N LEU A 71 -25.21 2.16 -4.52
CA LEU A 71 -26.15 1.34 -5.28
C LEU A 71 -27.08 0.57 -4.33
N GLY A 72 -28.40 0.78 -4.43
CA GLY A 72 -29.37 -0.13 -3.81
C GLY A 72 -29.14 -1.57 -4.30
N ARG A 73 -29.34 -2.58 -3.42
CA ARG A 73 -29.09 -4.01 -3.70
C ARG A 73 -29.61 -4.46 -5.08
N ASP A 74 -30.77 -3.94 -5.48
CA ASP A 74 -31.47 -4.27 -6.72
C ASP A 74 -30.77 -3.75 -8.00
N LEU A 75 -30.11 -2.59 -7.90
CA LEU A 75 -29.40 -1.98 -9.04
C LEU A 75 -28.02 -2.61 -9.25
N ARG A 76 -27.44 -3.16 -8.19
CA ARG A 76 -26.11 -3.79 -8.19
C ARG A 76 -26.10 -5.14 -8.90
N ASP A 77 -27.19 -5.91 -8.80
CA ASP A 77 -27.37 -7.18 -9.53
C ASP A 77 -27.66 -6.93 -11.03
N ALA A 78 -28.22 -5.76 -11.39
CA ALA A 78 -28.53 -5.41 -12.77
C ALA A 78 -27.36 -4.81 -13.57
N LEU A 79 -26.43 -4.09 -12.92
CA LEU A 79 -25.38 -3.31 -13.61
C LEU A 79 -24.04 -4.04 -13.81
N GLY A 80 -23.85 -5.21 -13.20
CA GLY A 80 -22.62 -6.00 -13.37
C GLY A 80 -21.38 -5.34 -12.79
N GLU A 81 -20.40 -6.16 -12.39
CA GLU A 81 -19.13 -5.77 -11.75
C GLU A 81 -18.20 -4.95 -12.67
N ASN A 82 -18.61 -3.78 -13.14
CA ASN A 82 -17.67 -2.80 -13.70
C ASN A 82 -16.97 -2.07 -12.55
N MET A 83 -16.19 -2.82 -11.77
CA MET A 83 -15.26 -2.28 -10.79
C MET A 83 -14.10 -1.65 -11.54
N GLY A 84 -13.81 -0.38 -11.26
CA GLY A 84 -12.64 0.32 -11.78
C GLY A 84 -11.36 -0.48 -11.53
N SER A 85 -10.43 -0.41 -12.47
CA SER A 85 -9.19 -1.18 -12.49
C SER A 85 -8.19 -0.79 -11.38
N ASP A 86 -8.39 0.33 -10.68
CA ASP A 86 -7.57 0.76 -9.54
C ASP A 86 -8.40 1.35 -8.37
N PRO A 87 -8.80 0.50 -7.40
CA PRO A 87 -9.60 0.93 -6.25
C PRO A 87 -8.93 1.98 -5.34
N ILE A 88 -7.59 2.11 -5.40
CA ILE A 88 -6.87 3.08 -4.57
C ILE A 88 -7.03 4.49 -5.15
N HIS A 89 -6.88 4.61 -6.46
CA HIS A 89 -7.01 5.88 -7.16
C HIS A 89 -8.45 6.41 -7.08
N ASP A 90 -9.43 5.52 -7.29
CA ASP A 90 -10.85 5.87 -7.24
C ASP A 90 -11.25 6.45 -5.87
N VAL A 91 -10.76 5.85 -4.77
CA VAL A 91 -11.03 6.34 -3.41
C VAL A 91 -10.32 7.68 -3.14
N GLU A 92 -9.11 7.87 -3.66
CA GLU A 92 -8.38 9.15 -3.53
C GLU A 92 -9.15 10.30 -4.20
N GLU A 93 -9.67 10.06 -5.40
CA GLU A 93 -10.46 11.04 -6.14
C GLU A 93 -11.79 11.34 -5.44
N GLU A 94 -12.52 10.32 -4.98
CA GLU A 94 -13.81 10.50 -4.29
C GLU A 94 -13.67 11.31 -2.98
N VAL A 95 -12.61 11.08 -2.21
CA VAL A 95 -12.31 11.87 -1.00
C VAL A 95 -11.96 13.32 -1.34
N LYS A 96 -11.21 13.54 -2.43
CA LYS A 96 -10.84 14.88 -2.90
C LYS A 96 -12.05 15.68 -3.38
N GLU A 97 -12.96 15.02 -4.09
CA GLU A 97 -14.23 15.62 -4.51
C GLU A 97 -15.13 15.93 -3.31
N TRP A 98 -15.27 15.01 -2.35
CA TRP A 98 -16.01 15.26 -1.11
C TRP A 98 -15.45 16.47 -0.36
N ALA A 99 -14.12 16.57 -0.21
CA ALA A 99 -13.49 17.71 0.44
C ALA A 99 -13.76 19.03 -0.30
N LYS A 100 -13.79 19.00 -1.65
CA LYS A 100 -14.13 20.16 -2.47
C LYS A 100 -15.60 20.58 -2.30
N GLN A 101 -16.53 19.63 -2.34
CA GLN A 101 -17.95 19.90 -2.13
C GLN A 101 -18.22 20.47 -0.73
N LYS A 102 -17.57 19.91 0.30
CA LYS A 102 -17.73 20.38 1.68
C LYS A 102 -17.16 21.77 1.91
N LYS A 103 -16.07 22.11 1.21
CA LYS A 103 -15.53 23.48 1.23
C LYS A 103 -16.51 24.47 0.59
N THR A 104 -17.09 24.11 -0.55
CA THR A 104 -18.08 24.96 -1.23
C THR A 104 -19.35 25.15 -0.40
N GLU A 105 -19.79 24.15 0.39
CA GLU A 105 -20.96 24.29 1.28
C GLU A 105 -20.73 25.20 2.49
N ILE A 106 -19.47 25.44 2.90
CA ILE A 106 -19.14 26.27 4.07
C ILE A 106 -18.88 27.74 3.67
N ASP A 107 -18.45 27.97 2.42
CA ASP A 107 -18.17 29.31 1.86
C ASP A 107 -19.41 30.01 1.25
N VAL A 108 -20.58 29.35 1.28
CA VAL A 108 -21.89 29.87 0.81
C VAL A 108 -22.77 30.18 2.01
#